data_AF-A0AAE0MKQ9-F1
#
_entry.id   AF-A0AAE0MKQ9-F1
#
_cell.length_a   1.000
_cell.length_b   1.000
_cell.length_c   1.000
_cell.angle_alpha   90.00
_cell.angle_beta   90.00
_cell.angle_gamma   90.00
#
_symmetry.space_group_name_H-M   'P 1'
#
loop_
_entity.id
_entity.type
_entity.pdbx_description
1 polymer ?
#
loop_
_entity_poly.entity_id
_entity_poly.type
_entity_poly.pdbx_seq_one_letter_code
_entity_poly.pdbx_strand_id
1 'polypeptide(L)'
;MKFTPIKVRGKKGARKQAWKPPNPEQFKRKRAQEEEDDEMEEGQENNNESHQPQRRRRRVKTKKPAALIEQLPVEILERIFLMSENLNFPRSSLRIGYFLSHASFLSELIVDAFTPTWDLWFGCPKWQIQSYHGYAEDHARIGGNPNFQTTVLACRWMNISLILNAQQIWYRRHGRGRCFEHREDWLSGGDGCVEDDEPPPVGPHVVGEGGFDHGRNVMDCFEADWGSFRNMELDFYLLFGYLEHREMHKAGYFDMHPLTRIPSHLLTGTLLDLDKAKWLYWCVRGGAQLSPDQTWELTKRGYERIMALEDAELAKQFLCLFAILDVFGGKHWPQFLIDEKLDEVKQHSPLSPSPSLPNSRRKLWTAAWFFLHPRYRNPDRSWNLSRLYD
;
A
#
# COMPACT_ATOMS: atom_id res chain seq x y z
N MET A 1 -54.82 -27.72 -26.64
CA MET A 1 -54.36 -26.31 -26.61
C MET A 1 -53.32 -26.14 -27.71
N LYS A 2 -53.53 -25.19 -28.64
CA LYS A 2 -52.63 -24.92 -29.77
C LYS A 2 -51.56 -23.92 -29.33
N PHE A 3 -50.28 -24.31 -29.34
CA PHE A 3 -49.17 -23.39 -29.11
C PHE A 3 -48.81 -22.66 -30.41
N THR A 4 -48.71 -21.34 -30.35
CA THR A 4 -48.25 -20.49 -31.45
C THR A 4 -46.72 -20.57 -31.58
N PRO A 5 -46.16 -20.75 -32.78
CA PRO A 5 -44.72 -20.79 -32.96
C PRO A 5 -44.12 -19.38 -32.95
N ILE A 6 -43.12 -19.16 -32.10
CA ILE A 6 -42.31 -17.95 -32.05
C ILE A 6 -41.34 -17.95 -33.25
N LYS A 7 -41.52 -17.03 -34.20
CA LYS A 7 -40.56 -16.80 -35.30
C LYS A 7 -39.32 -16.07 -34.77
N VAL A 8 -38.23 -16.81 -34.56
CA VAL A 8 -36.91 -16.21 -34.32
C VAL A 8 -36.34 -15.72 -35.65
N ARG A 9 -36.14 -14.41 -35.77
CA ARG A 9 -35.57 -13.75 -36.96
C ARG A 9 -34.08 -14.07 -37.07
N GLY A 10 -33.74 -14.97 -37.98
CA GLY A 10 -32.35 -15.35 -38.29
C GLY A 10 -31.48 -14.14 -38.68
N LYS A 11 -30.42 -13.91 -37.91
CA LYS A 11 -29.34 -12.97 -38.20
C LYS A 11 -28.56 -13.54 -39.40
N LYS A 12 -28.80 -13.01 -40.60
CA LYS A 12 -28.03 -13.37 -41.81
C LYS A 12 -26.54 -13.16 -41.52
N GLY A 13 -25.78 -14.24 -41.54
CA GLY A 13 -24.35 -14.24 -41.26
C GLY A 13 -23.58 -13.39 -42.27
N ALA A 14 -22.89 -12.37 -41.77
CA ALA A 14 -21.74 -11.82 -42.47
C ALA A 14 -20.69 -12.93 -42.52
N ARG A 15 -20.31 -13.36 -43.73
CA ARG A 15 -19.17 -14.25 -43.96
C ARG A 15 -17.96 -13.66 -43.22
N LYS A 16 -17.45 -14.39 -42.23
CA LYS A 16 -16.18 -14.07 -41.57
C LYS A 16 -15.12 -14.02 -42.67
N GLN A 17 -14.55 -12.85 -42.95
CA GLN A 17 -13.36 -12.76 -43.77
C GLN A 17 -12.25 -13.52 -43.04
N ALA A 18 -11.61 -14.47 -43.72
CA ALA A 18 -10.45 -15.16 -43.19
C ALA A 18 -9.36 -14.13 -42.87
N TRP A 19 -8.87 -14.18 -41.64
CA TRP A 19 -7.79 -13.31 -41.18
C TRP A 19 -6.59 -13.46 -42.10
N LYS A 20 -6.15 -12.34 -42.69
CA LYS A 20 -4.87 -12.26 -43.42
C LYS A 20 -3.89 -11.48 -42.53
N PRO A 21 -2.65 -11.96 -42.35
CA PRO A 21 -1.64 -11.20 -41.62
C PRO A 21 -1.37 -9.86 -42.31
N PRO A 22 -1.05 -8.79 -41.55
CA PRO A 22 -0.78 -7.47 -42.10
C PRO A 22 0.42 -7.51 -43.05
N ASN A 23 0.27 -6.96 -44.26
CA ASN A 23 1.35 -6.91 -45.25
C ASN A 23 2.49 -5.99 -44.76
N PRO A 24 3.72 -6.49 -44.55
CA PRO A 24 4.85 -5.70 -44.03
C PRO A 24 5.20 -4.48 -44.90
N GLU A 25 4.93 -4.56 -46.20
CA GLU A 25 5.15 -3.47 -47.17
C GLU A 25 4.29 -2.22 -46.86
N GLN A 26 3.11 -2.39 -46.26
CA GLN A 26 2.25 -1.25 -45.89
C GLN A 26 2.83 -0.45 -44.72
N PHE A 27 3.56 -1.08 -43.81
CA PHE A 27 4.22 -0.39 -42.70
C PHE A 27 5.46 0.38 -43.18
N LYS A 28 6.22 -0.17 -44.14
CA LYS A 28 7.36 0.53 -44.74
C LYS A 28 6.93 1.79 -45.49
N ARG A 29 5.86 1.71 -46.29
CA ARG A 29 5.29 2.89 -46.98
C ARG A 29 4.76 3.94 -46.03
N LYS A 30 4.16 3.54 -44.90
CA LYS A 30 3.64 4.50 -43.91
C LYS A 30 4.76 5.24 -43.19
N ARG A 31 5.88 4.57 -42.92
CA ARG A 31 7.04 5.17 -42.25
C ARG A 31 7.81 6.13 -43.17
N ALA A 32 8.01 5.74 -44.43
CA ALA A 32 8.63 6.63 -45.43
C ALA A 32 7.80 7.90 -45.69
N GLN A 33 6.47 7.79 -45.60
CA GLN A 33 5.56 8.92 -45.80
C GLN A 33 5.45 9.84 -44.56
N GLU A 34 5.72 9.32 -43.36
CA GLU A 34 5.82 10.13 -42.14
C GLU A 34 7.18 10.85 -42.05
N GLU A 35 8.26 10.25 -42.57
CA GLU A 35 9.58 10.89 -42.67
C GLU A 35 9.64 12.01 -43.73
N GLU A 36 8.93 11.87 -44.88
CA GLU A 36 8.83 12.95 -45.89
C GLU A 36 7.96 14.14 -45.45
N ASP A 37 6.97 13.92 -44.57
CA ASP A 37 6.11 15.00 -44.06
C ASP A 37 6.81 15.82 -42.97
N ASP A 38 7.73 15.23 -42.19
CA ASP A 38 8.51 15.94 -41.14
C ASP A 38 9.69 16.76 -41.70
N GLU A 39 10.25 16.40 -42.87
CA GLU A 39 11.32 17.17 -43.53
C GLU A 39 10.82 18.41 -44.30
N MET A 40 9.50 18.60 -44.46
CA MET A 40 8.90 19.74 -45.18
C MET A 40 8.31 20.84 -44.26
N GLU A 41 8.35 20.71 -42.93
CA GLU A 41 7.83 21.74 -42.00
C GLU A 41 8.85 22.82 -41.59
N GLU A 42 10.12 22.72 -42.00
CA GLU A 42 11.13 23.79 -41.85
C GLU A 42 11.43 24.47 -43.19
N GLY A 43 10.49 25.25 -43.72
CA GLY A 43 10.78 26.06 -44.91
C GLY A 43 9.61 26.88 -45.47
N GLN A 44 9.72 28.20 -45.28
CA GLN A 44 9.22 29.27 -46.16
C GLN A 44 7.76 29.73 -46.02
N GLU A 45 7.63 30.87 -45.34
CA GLU A 45 6.63 31.91 -45.62
C GLU A 45 6.93 32.58 -46.99
N ASN A 46 6.02 32.47 -47.96
CA ASN A 46 5.42 33.60 -48.71
C ASN A 46 4.75 33.18 -50.04
N ASN A 47 3.52 33.70 -50.19
CA ASN A 47 2.79 34.12 -51.41
C ASN A 47 2.33 33.14 -52.53
N ASN A 48 1.02 33.31 -52.79
CA ASN A 48 0.26 33.22 -54.04
C ASN A 48 -0.24 31.87 -54.60
N GLU A 49 -1.58 31.78 -54.52
CA GLU A 49 -2.56 31.37 -55.52
C GLU A 49 -2.38 30.12 -56.38
N SER A 50 -3.38 29.24 -56.23
CA SER A 50 -4.03 28.44 -57.26
C SER A 50 -3.27 27.23 -57.83
N HIS A 51 -3.50 26.07 -57.20
CA HIS A 51 -4.02 24.86 -57.84
C HIS A 51 -4.26 23.81 -56.76
N GLN A 52 -5.53 23.51 -56.47
CA GLN A 52 -5.92 22.50 -55.48
C GLN A 52 -5.79 21.09 -56.07
N PRO A 53 -4.92 20.21 -55.54
CA PRO A 53 -5.21 18.79 -55.59
C PRO A 53 -6.24 18.51 -54.49
N GLN A 54 -7.34 17.85 -54.86
CA GLN A 54 -8.34 17.34 -53.93
C GLN A 54 -7.69 16.32 -52.97
N ARG A 55 -7.03 16.82 -51.92
CA ARG A 55 -6.65 16.05 -50.73
C ARG A 55 -7.95 15.46 -50.20
N ARG A 56 -8.08 14.15 -50.32
CA ARG A 56 -9.14 13.35 -49.68
C ARG A 56 -9.21 13.76 -48.22
N ARG A 57 -10.17 14.64 -47.90
CA ARG A 57 -10.50 15.04 -46.54
C ARG A 57 -10.79 13.75 -45.78
N ARG A 58 -9.81 13.29 -44.98
CA ARG A 58 -10.04 12.25 -43.97
C ARG A 58 -11.25 12.74 -43.21
N ARG A 59 -12.35 12.00 -43.34
CA ARG A 59 -13.61 12.27 -42.67
C ARG A 59 -13.28 12.38 -41.18
N VAL A 60 -13.19 13.61 -40.68
CA VAL A 60 -13.03 13.90 -39.26
C VAL A 60 -14.19 13.17 -38.61
N LYS A 61 -13.89 12.07 -37.92
CA LYS A 61 -14.88 11.35 -37.14
C LYS A 61 -15.47 12.42 -36.23
N THR A 62 -16.73 12.78 -36.47
CA THR A 62 -17.47 13.70 -35.63
C THR A 62 -17.27 13.23 -34.19
N LYS A 63 -16.62 14.05 -33.37
CA LYS A 63 -16.41 13.75 -31.95
C LYS A 63 -17.79 13.42 -31.41
N LYS A 64 -17.99 12.17 -30.95
CA LYS A 64 -19.25 11.81 -30.31
C LYS A 64 -19.49 12.84 -29.20
N PRO A 65 -20.70 13.41 -29.08
CA PRO A 65 -20.99 14.34 -28.01
C PRO A 65 -20.70 13.64 -26.68
N ALA A 66 -20.04 14.36 -25.78
CA ALA A 66 -19.73 13.89 -24.43
C ALA A 66 -21.02 13.39 -23.76
N ALA A 67 -20.94 12.28 -23.03
CA ALA A 67 -22.10 11.78 -22.30
C ALA A 67 -22.61 12.86 -21.32
N LEU A 68 -23.90 12.89 -20.98
CA LEU A 68 -24.48 13.93 -20.11
C LEU A 68 -23.71 14.07 -18.79
N ILE A 69 -23.25 12.96 -18.22
CA ILE A 69 -22.45 12.94 -16.99
C ILE A 69 -21.09 13.62 -17.16
N GLU A 70 -20.46 13.53 -18.34
CA GLU A 70 -19.16 14.17 -18.63
C GLU A 70 -19.27 15.68 -18.83
N GLN A 71 -20.50 16.21 -18.95
CA GLN A 71 -20.78 17.64 -19.07
C GLN A 71 -21.02 18.31 -17.72
N LEU A 72 -21.09 17.53 -16.64
CA LEU A 72 -21.24 18.07 -15.30
C LEU A 72 -19.98 18.84 -14.86
N PRO A 73 -20.12 19.87 -14.01
CA PRO A 73 -18.99 20.50 -13.34
C PRO A 73 -18.17 19.47 -12.55
N VAL A 74 -16.86 19.73 -12.42
CA VAL A 74 -15.93 18.81 -11.76
C VAL A 74 -16.34 18.54 -10.32
N GLU A 75 -16.81 19.55 -9.60
CA GLU A 75 -17.24 19.47 -8.21
C GLU A 75 -18.42 18.49 -8.02
N ILE A 76 -19.31 18.41 -9.03
CA ILE A 76 -20.43 17.48 -9.03
C ILE A 76 -19.93 16.05 -9.31
N LEU A 77 -18.98 15.89 -10.23
CA LEU A 77 -18.34 14.59 -10.50
C LEU A 77 -17.61 14.06 -9.27
N GLU A 78 -16.87 14.93 -8.58
CA GLU A 78 -16.17 14.62 -7.33
C GLU A 78 -17.15 14.16 -6.25
N ARG A 79 -18.26 14.89 -6.05
CA ARG A 79 -19.28 14.52 -5.06
C ARG A 79 -19.98 13.20 -5.40
N ILE A 80 -20.33 12.98 -6.67
CA ILE A 80 -20.89 11.69 -7.12
C ILE A 80 -19.90 10.57 -6.81
N PHE A 81 -18.61 10.78 -7.08
CA PHE A 81 -17.60 9.79 -6.84
C PHE A 81 -17.46 9.44 -5.36
N LEU A 82 -17.26 10.44 -4.50
CA LEU A 82 -17.13 10.26 -3.05
C LEU A 82 -18.36 9.55 -2.46
N MET A 83 -19.57 10.01 -2.81
CA MET A 83 -20.82 9.38 -2.34
C MET A 83 -21.02 7.95 -2.84
N SER A 84 -20.46 7.60 -4.01
CA SER A 84 -20.59 6.26 -4.59
C SER A 84 -19.56 5.25 -4.08
N GLU A 85 -18.44 5.73 -3.52
CA GLU A 85 -17.26 4.94 -3.14
C GLU A 85 -16.76 3.97 -4.24
N ASN A 86 -17.08 4.26 -5.52
CA ASN A 86 -16.89 3.31 -6.61
C ASN A 86 -15.73 3.73 -7.53
N LEU A 87 -14.56 3.16 -7.30
CA LEU A 87 -13.33 3.37 -8.10
C LEU A 87 -13.43 2.98 -9.58
N ASN A 88 -14.52 2.35 -10.02
CA ASN A 88 -14.78 2.14 -11.44
C ASN A 88 -15.35 3.38 -12.14
N PHE A 89 -15.86 4.37 -11.40
CA PHE A 89 -16.42 5.58 -11.97
C PHE A 89 -15.40 6.42 -12.76
N PRO A 90 -14.20 6.74 -12.24
CA PRO A 90 -13.15 7.40 -13.03
C PRO A 90 -12.70 6.57 -14.23
N ARG A 91 -12.85 5.24 -14.18
CA ARG A 91 -12.48 4.32 -15.27
C ARG A 91 -13.53 4.24 -16.38
N SER A 92 -14.75 4.71 -16.12
CA SER A 92 -15.85 4.66 -17.08
C SER A 92 -15.65 5.61 -18.27
N SER A 93 -14.84 6.66 -18.10
CA SER A 93 -14.51 7.63 -19.13
C SER A 93 -13.13 8.24 -18.90
N LEU A 94 -12.33 8.36 -19.96
CA LEU A 94 -11.02 9.05 -19.89
C LEU A 94 -11.16 10.50 -19.43
N ARG A 95 -12.26 11.17 -19.76
CA ARG A 95 -12.48 12.57 -19.41
C ARG A 95 -12.80 12.71 -17.92
N ILE A 96 -13.66 11.84 -17.40
CA ILE A 96 -13.97 11.79 -15.96
C ILE A 96 -12.71 11.39 -15.19
N GLY A 97 -11.99 10.37 -15.67
CA GLY A 97 -10.71 9.95 -15.10
C GLY A 97 -9.71 11.11 -15.02
N TYR A 98 -9.56 11.89 -16.09
CA TYR A 98 -8.70 13.07 -16.09
C TYR A 98 -9.11 14.11 -15.03
N PHE A 99 -10.39 14.45 -14.95
CA PHE A 99 -10.88 15.41 -13.95
C PHE A 99 -10.65 14.93 -12.52
N LEU A 100 -10.85 13.64 -12.26
CA LEU A 100 -10.69 13.02 -10.94
C LEU A 100 -9.25 12.55 -10.65
N SER A 101 -8.27 12.86 -11.51
CA SER A 101 -6.86 12.51 -11.29
C SER A 101 -6.05 13.62 -10.64
N HIS A 102 -6.67 14.76 -10.31
CA HIS A 102 -5.96 15.88 -9.72
C HIS A 102 -5.49 15.55 -8.29
N ALA A 103 -4.25 15.92 -7.94
CA ALA A 103 -3.64 15.54 -6.67
C ALA A 103 -4.40 16.05 -5.43
N SER A 104 -5.04 17.22 -5.53
CA SER A 104 -5.90 17.73 -4.45
C SER A 104 -7.08 16.80 -4.20
N PHE A 105 -7.77 16.38 -5.27
CA PHE A 105 -8.90 15.47 -5.16
C PHE A 105 -8.49 14.09 -4.67
N LEU A 106 -7.35 13.56 -5.13
CA LEU A 106 -6.83 12.29 -4.61
C LEU A 106 -6.51 12.37 -3.12
N SER A 107 -6.03 13.51 -2.63
CA SER A 107 -5.82 13.72 -1.19
C SER A 107 -7.16 13.78 -0.45
N GLU A 108 -8.17 14.49 -0.98
CA GLU A 108 -9.53 14.51 -0.41
C GLU A 108 -10.17 13.12 -0.38
N LEU A 109 -9.98 12.31 -1.43
CA LEU A 109 -10.45 10.94 -1.48
C LEU A 109 -9.84 10.08 -0.36
N ILE A 110 -8.54 10.24 -0.11
CA ILE A 110 -7.88 9.54 1.00
C ILE A 110 -8.42 10.07 2.34
N VAL A 111 -8.58 11.39 2.49
CA VAL A 111 -9.19 11.95 3.70
C VAL A 111 -10.57 11.33 3.92
N ASP A 112 -11.46 11.34 2.93
CA ASP A 112 -12.81 10.77 3.03
C ASP A 112 -12.80 9.27 3.37
N ALA A 113 -11.94 8.49 2.71
CA ALA A 113 -11.85 7.04 2.92
C ALA A 113 -11.39 6.65 4.35
N PHE A 114 -10.52 7.46 4.97
CA PHE A 114 -9.89 7.13 6.26
C PHE A 114 -10.40 7.98 7.43
N THR A 115 -11.08 9.11 7.18
CA THR A 115 -11.66 9.99 8.22
C THR A 115 -12.47 9.21 9.27
N PRO A 116 -13.37 8.27 8.90
CA PRO A 116 -14.14 7.54 9.91
C PRO A 116 -13.28 6.73 10.89
N THR A 117 -12.10 6.28 10.47
CA THR A 117 -11.14 5.62 11.36
C THR A 117 -10.31 6.65 12.12
N TRP A 118 -9.80 7.68 11.44
CA TRP A 118 -8.96 8.71 12.06
C TRP A 118 -9.69 9.51 13.13
N ASP A 119 -10.98 9.79 12.95
CA ASP A 119 -11.82 10.48 13.93
C ASP A 119 -11.88 9.75 15.27
N LEU A 120 -11.75 8.42 15.26
CA LEU A 120 -11.78 7.61 16.48
C LEU A 120 -10.38 7.43 17.11
N TRP A 121 -9.35 7.25 16.29
CA TRP A 121 -8.07 6.70 16.75
C TRP A 121 -6.86 7.61 16.51
N PHE A 122 -6.91 8.47 15.50
CA PHE A 122 -5.73 9.23 15.10
C PHE A 122 -5.45 10.39 16.06
N GLY A 123 -4.26 10.39 16.65
CA GLY A 123 -3.80 11.41 17.60
C GLY A 123 -4.53 11.39 18.97
N CYS A 124 -5.18 10.27 19.29
CA CYS A 124 -5.82 10.07 20.58
C CYS A 124 -4.89 9.22 21.46
N PRO A 125 -4.44 9.69 22.63
CA PRO A 125 -3.67 8.86 23.54
C PRO A 125 -4.52 7.69 24.02
N LYS A 126 -3.92 6.51 24.17
CA LYS A 126 -4.63 5.23 24.43
C LYS A 126 -5.67 5.33 25.56
N TRP A 127 -5.37 6.03 26.65
CA TRP A 127 -6.28 6.20 27.79
C TRP A 127 -7.52 7.07 27.50
N GLN A 128 -7.47 7.94 26.49
CA GLN A 128 -8.64 8.72 26.06
C GLN A 128 -9.56 7.92 25.13
N ILE A 129 -9.05 6.83 24.57
CA ILE A 129 -9.85 5.94 23.74
C ILE A 129 -10.63 5.04 24.70
N GLN A 130 -11.92 5.35 24.90
CA GLN A 130 -12.87 4.46 25.59
C GLN A 130 -13.03 3.17 24.79
N SER A 131 -12.04 2.30 24.92
CA SER A 131 -12.05 0.96 24.39
C SER A 131 -12.58 0.03 25.48
N TYR A 132 -13.58 -0.77 25.13
CA TYR A 132 -14.11 -1.79 26.03
C TYR A 132 -13.31 -3.08 25.84
N HIS A 133 -13.39 -3.98 26.81
CA HIS A 133 -12.74 -5.28 26.72
C HIS A 133 -13.17 -6.01 25.44
N GLY A 134 -12.21 -6.39 24.60
CA GLY A 134 -12.46 -7.09 23.33
C GLY A 134 -12.76 -6.19 22.12
N TYR A 135 -12.50 -4.87 22.21
CA TYR A 135 -12.67 -3.95 21.09
C TYR A 135 -11.80 -4.30 19.87
N ALA A 136 -10.64 -4.95 20.11
CA ALA A 136 -9.72 -5.40 19.08
C ALA A 136 -10.38 -6.41 18.13
N GLU A 137 -11.24 -7.28 18.65
CA GLU A 137 -11.96 -8.29 17.87
C GLU A 137 -13.30 -7.78 17.32
N ASP A 138 -13.87 -6.71 17.88
CA ASP A 138 -15.11 -6.10 17.40
C ASP A 138 -14.85 -5.07 16.30
N HIS A 139 -14.49 -5.62 15.14
CA HIS A 139 -14.29 -4.84 13.93
C HIS A 139 -15.54 -4.05 13.48
N ALA A 140 -16.74 -4.45 13.91
CA ALA A 140 -17.98 -3.81 13.47
C ALA A 140 -18.18 -2.40 14.05
N ARG A 141 -17.52 -2.09 15.18
CA ARG A 141 -17.58 -0.76 15.81
C ARG A 141 -16.46 0.17 15.37
N ILE A 142 -15.46 -0.33 14.64
CA ILE A 142 -14.39 0.49 14.12
C ILE A 142 -14.92 1.23 12.90
N GLY A 143 -14.85 2.56 12.94
CA GLY A 143 -15.31 3.41 11.84
C GLY A 143 -14.50 3.17 10.57
N GLY A 144 -15.19 3.20 9.43
CA GLY A 144 -14.59 3.13 8.09
C GLY A 144 -15.07 1.92 7.28
N ASN A 145 -14.93 2.02 5.96
CA ASN A 145 -15.23 0.93 5.05
C ASN A 145 -13.92 0.20 4.66
N PRO A 146 -13.65 -1.01 5.18
CA PRO A 146 -12.39 -1.72 4.89
C PRO A 146 -12.23 -2.07 3.41
N ASN A 147 -13.33 -2.35 2.69
CA ASN A 147 -13.28 -2.64 1.26
C ASN A 147 -12.89 -1.39 0.46
N PHE A 148 -13.41 -0.23 0.84
CA PHE A 148 -13.08 1.03 0.19
C PHE A 148 -11.63 1.44 0.47
N GLN A 149 -11.20 1.43 1.73
CA GLN A 149 -9.81 1.69 2.14
C GLN A 149 -8.83 0.76 1.41
N THR A 150 -9.14 -0.54 1.36
CA THR A 150 -8.35 -1.54 0.60
C THR A 150 -8.24 -1.18 -0.87
N THR A 151 -9.35 -0.79 -1.51
CA THR A 151 -9.37 -0.51 -2.95
C THR A 151 -8.65 0.80 -3.28
N VAL A 152 -8.76 1.82 -2.40
CA VAL A 152 -7.99 3.07 -2.49
C VAL A 152 -6.50 2.79 -2.37
N LEU A 153 -6.06 2.01 -1.36
CA LEU A 153 -4.65 1.62 -1.21
C LEU A 153 -4.14 0.79 -2.39
N ALA A 154 -4.98 -0.01 -3.02
CA ALA A 154 -4.60 -0.80 -4.19
C ALA A 154 -4.41 0.04 -5.48
N CYS A 155 -4.75 1.34 -5.47
CA CYS A 155 -4.64 2.19 -6.65
C CYS A 155 -3.19 2.44 -7.04
N ARG A 156 -2.91 2.45 -8.36
CA ARG A 156 -1.54 2.61 -8.90
C ARG A 156 -0.94 4.00 -8.66
N TRP A 157 -1.78 5.01 -8.50
CA TRP A 157 -1.34 6.38 -8.21
C TRP A 157 -1.01 6.59 -6.73
N MET A 158 -1.39 5.64 -5.86
CA MET A 158 -1.18 5.73 -4.43
C MET A 158 0.30 5.61 -4.07
N ASN A 159 0.75 6.46 -3.16
CA ASN A 159 2.10 6.50 -2.63
C ASN A 159 2.10 7.10 -1.23
N ILE A 160 3.19 6.90 -0.49
CA ILE A 160 3.31 7.36 0.89
C ILE A 160 3.18 8.89 1.02
N SER A 161 3.73 9.67 0.09
CA SER A 161 3.63 11.13 0.14
C SER A 161 2.19 11.64 0.07
N LEU A 162 1.34 11.02 -0.78
CA LEU A 162 -0.09 11.35 -0.84
C LEU A 162 -0.82 10.98 0.46
N ILE A 163 -0.48 9.84 1.05
CA ILE A 163 -1.08 9.38 2.31
C ILE A 163 -0.77 10.36 3.45
N LEU A 164 0.51 10.69 3.64
CA LEU A 164 0.93 11.61 4.69
C LEU A 164 0.34 13.00 4.46
N ASN A 165 0.22 13.45 3.19
CA ASN A 165 -0.44 14.71 2.86
C ASN A 165 -1.93 14.70 3.22
N ALA A 166 -2.62 13.60 2.95
CA ALA A 166 -4.02 13.44 3.37
C ALA A 166 -4.16 13.45 4.90
N GLN A 167 -3.31 12.71 5.64
CA GLN A 167 -3.29 12.76 7.11
C GLN A 167 -3.03 14.19 7.61
N GLN A 168 -2.10 14.92 7.00
CA GLN A 168 -1.81 16.32 7.35
C GLN A 168 -3.02 17.25 7.12
N ILE A 169 -3.73 17.06 6.00
CA ILE A 169 -4.96 17.81 5.69
C ILE A 169 -6.03 17.51 6.73
N TRP A 170 -6.27 16.23 7.02
CA TRP A 170 -7.23 15.82 8.04
C TRP A 170 -6.87 16.40 9.42
N TYR A 171 -5.59 16.33 9.82
CA TYR A 171 -5.14 16.84 11.11
C TYR A 171 -5.39 18.34 11.25
N ARG A 172 -5.15 19.13 10.18
CA ARG A 172 -5.45 20.58 10.19
C ARG A 172 -6.95 20.88 10.33
N ARG A 173 -7.82 20.00 9.84
CA ARG A 173 -9.29 20.17 9.86
C ARG A 173 -9.92 19.69 11.17
N HIS A 174 -9.52 18.50 11.62
CA HIS A 174 -10.20 17.76 12.69
C HIS A 174 -9.31 17.48 13.91
N GLY A 175 -7.98 17.58 13.77
CA GLY A 175 -7.01 17.26 14.82
C GLY A 175 -6.82 18.33 15.89
N ARG A 176 -7.65 19.37 15.97
CA ARG A 176 -7.52 20.39 17.02
C ARG A 176 -7.73 19.76 18.40
N GLY A 177 -6.72 19.91 19.27
CA GLY A 177 -6.73 19.32 20.62
C GLY A 177 -6.24 17.87 20.68
N ARG A 178 -5.76 17.32 19.56
CA ARG A 178 -5.11 16.00 19.48
C ARG A 178 -3.60 16.17 19.42
N CYS A 179 -2.85 15.22 19.96
CA CYS A 179 -1.38 15.19 19.93
C CYS A 179 -0.89 13.93 19.23
N PHE A 180 0.29 14.01 18.59
CA PHE A 180 0.95 12.81 18.08
C PHE A 180 1.59 12.09 19.25
N GLU A 181 1.10 10.89 19.55
CA GLU A 181 1.81 9.99 20.43
C GLU A 181 2.89 9.28 19.59
N HIS A 182 4.13 9.72 19.75
CA HIS A 182 5.28 8.94 19.30
C HIS A 182 5.40 7.73 20.20
N ARG A 183 5.02 6.58 19.68
CA ARG A 183 5.43 5.33 20.30
C ARG A 183 6.84 5.01 19.83
N GLU A 184 7.81 5.55 20.57
CA GLU A 184 9.19 5.05 20.55
C GLU A 184 9.22 3.52 20.73
N ASP A 185 8.18 2.96 21.36
CA ASP A 185 8.01 1.56 21.72
C ASP A 185 6.79 0.87 21.09
N TRP A 186 6.42 1.16 19.83
CA TRP A 186 5.39 0.36 19.14
C TRP A 186 5.77 -1.13 19.01
N LEU A 187 7.06 -1.45 19.16
CA LEU A 187 7.61 -2.81 19.21
C LEU A 187 7.95 -3.28 20.64
N SER A 188 8.23 -2.38 21.59
CA SER A 188 8.78 -2.79 22.90
C SER A 188 7.73 -3.32 23.90
N GLY A 189 6.48 -3.55 23.47
CA GLY A 189 5.49 -4.32 24.23
C GLY A 189 5.32 -3.88 25.69
N GLY A 190 5.55 -2.60 25.98
CA GLY A 190 5.77 -2.13 27.33
C GLY A 190 4.57 -2.38 28.23
N ASP A 191 4.73 -3.34 29.14
CA ASP A 191 3.92 -3.63 30.34
C ASP A 191 3.91 -2.46 31.36
N GLY A 192 4.38 -1.28 30.96
CA GLY A 192 4.51 -0.08 31.79
C GLY A 192 3.26 0.79 31.84
N CYS A 193 2.17 0.41 31.16
CA CYS A 193 0.87 1.01 31.42
C CYS A 193 0.31 0.36 32.68
N VAL A 194 0.75 0.86 33.84
CA VAL A 194 0.08 0.61 35.11
C VAL A 194 -1.42 0.83 34.88
N GLU A 195 -2.24 -0.19 35.15
CA GLU A 195 -3.70 -0.14 35.17
C GLU A 195 -4.23 0.76 36.32
N ASP A 196 -3.46 1.77 36.73
CA ASP A 196 -3.94 2.76 37.67
C ASP A 196 -4.82 3.72 36.87
N ASP A 197 -6.13 3.64 37.15
CA ASP A 197 -7.19 4.56 36.72
C ASP A 197 -6.93 6.04 37.09
N GLU A 198 -5.74 6.40 37.57
CA GLU A 198 -5.34 7.78 37.80
C GLU A 198 -4.69 8.39 36.54
N PRO A 199 -5.21 9.53 36.04
CA PRO A 199 -4.51 10.27 35.00
C PRO A 199 -3.10 10.60 35.52
N PRO A 200 -2.04 10.39 34.71
CA PRO A 200 -0.69 10.72 35.13
C PRO A 200 -0.67 12.17 35.64
N PRO A 201 0.00 12.45 36.78
CA PRO A 201 0.01 13.78 37.34
C PRO A 201 0.45 14.76 36.25
N VAL A 202 -0.37 15.79 36.04
CA VAL A 202 -0.11 16.90 35.10
C VAL A 202 1.06 17.72 35.64
N GLY A 203 2.26 17.13 35.59
CA GLY A 203 3.51 17.81 35.83
C GLY A 203 3.83 18.71 34.63
N PRO A 204 4.64 19.77 34.81
CA PRO A 204 5.14 20.56 33.71
C PRO A 204 5.97 19.63 32.82
N HIS A 205 5.40 19.27 31.67
CA HIS A 205 5.94 18.30 30.73
C HIS A 205 7.41 18.63 30.40
N VAL A 206 8.30 17.69 30.72
CA VAL A 206 9.72 17.79 30.43
C VAL A 206 9.89 17.77 28.91
N VAL A 207 10.27 18.92 28.38
CA VAL A 207 10.78 19.10 27.01
C VAL A 207 12.11 18.36 26.93
N GLY A 208 12.05 17.04 26.73
CA GLY A 208 13.21 16.16 26.63
C GLY A 208 12.94 15.10 25.57
N GLU A 209 13.45 15.37 24.36
CA GLU A 209 13.72 14.52 23.18
C GLU A 209 12.71 13.45 22.67
N GLY A 210 11.63 13.14 23.40
CA GLY A 210 10.56 12.21 23.00
C GLY A 210 9.18 12.60 23.56
N GLY A 211 8.90 13.91 23.65
CA GLY A 211 7.71 14.45 24.32
C GLY A 211 6.45 14.54 23.46
N PHE A 212 5.30 14.71 24.13
CA PHE A 212 3.93 14.95 23.60
C PHE A 212 3.76 16.17 22.64
N ASP A 213 4.85 16.77 22.19
CA ASP A 213 4.86 18.06 21.47
C ASP A 213 5.68 18.03 20.16
N HIS A 214 6.03 16.84 19.67
CA HIS A 214 6.56 16.71 18.32
C HIS A 214 5.44 16.94 17.29
N GLY A 215 5.29 18.21 16.95
CA GLY A 215 5.07 18.63 15.57
C GLY A 215 3.61 18.68 15.12
N ARG A 216 3.14 19.88 14.76
CA ARG A 216 1.94 20.08 13.92
C ARG A 216 2.07 19.45 12.51
N ASN A 217 3.12 18.66 12.26
CA ASN A 217 3.53 18.11 10.98
C ASN A 217 3.56 16.57 11.03
N VAL A 218 2.61 15.94 10.35
CA VAL A 218 2.48 14.48 10.25
C VAL A 218 3.73 13.84 9.64
N MET A 219 4.40 14.52 8.71
CA MET A 219 5.52 13.96 7.97
C MET A 219 6.75 13.84 8.86
N ASP A 220 7.04 14.88 9.63
CA ASP A 220 8.15 14.86 10.57
C ASP A 220 7.92 13.75 11.60
N CYS A 221 6.66 13.57 12.03
CA CYS A 221 6.31 12.50 12.94
C CYS A 221 6.55 11.11 12.33
N PHE A 222 6.08 10.91 11.10
CA PHE A 222 6.27 9.66 10.38
C PHE A 222 7.75 9.35 10.10
N GLU A 223 8.55 10.36 9.74
CA GLU A 223 9.98 10.17 9.48
C GLU A 223 10.76 9.86 10.76
N ALA A 224 10.36 10.43 11.90
CA ALA A 224 10.91 10.06 13.21
C ALA A 224 10.59 8.60 13.53
N ASP A 225 9.33 8.19 13.41
CA ASP A 225 8.88 6.81 13.67
C ASP A 225 9.56 5.79 12.72
N TRP A 226 9.63 6.12 11.43
CA TRP A 226 10.36 5.33 10.43
C TRP A 226 11.85 5.26 10.73
N GLY A 227 12.44 6.38 11.16
CA GLY A 227 13.83 6.48 11.61
C GLY A 227 14.10 5.54 12.77
N SER A 228 13.25 5.56 13.79
CA SER A 228 13.31 4.66 14.95
C SER A 228 13.15 3.20 14.52
N PHE A 229 12.20 2.88 13.65
CA PHE A 229 12.05 1.52 13.11
C PHE A 229 13.29 1.04 12.35
N ARG A 230 13.89 1.89 11.52
CA ARG A 230 15.10 1.56 10.76
C ARG A 230 16.31 1.40 11.66
N ASN A 231 16.44 2.28 12.63
CA ASN A 231 17.56 2.36 13.57
C ASN A 231 17.41 1.37 14.72
N MET A 232 16.27 0.70 14.84
CA MET A 232 16.15 -0.51 15.61
C MET A 232 17.17 -1.49 15.00
N GLU A 233 18.39 -1.48 15.56
CA GLU A 233 19.20 -2.67 15.57
C GLU A 233 18.24 -3.75 16.00
N LEU A 234 18.08 -4.78 15.17
CA LEU A 234 17.28 -5.94 15.49
C LEU A 234 17.90 -6.57 16.72
N ASP A 235 17.70 -5.96 17.87
CA ASP A 235 17.81 -6.58 19.15
C ASP A 235 16.62 -7.52 19.13
N PHE A 236 16.89 -8.72 18.58
CA PHE A 236 15.86 -9.68 18.22
C PHE A 236 14.94 -9.95 19.41
N TYR A 237 15.41 -9.75 20.63
CA TYR A 237 14.64 -9.77 21.88
C TYR A 237 13.50 -8.76 21.93
N LEU A 238 13.68 -7.50 21.50
CA LEU A 238 12.59 -6.51 21.44
C LEU A 238 11.55 -6.89 20.39
N LEU A 239 12.01 -7.39 19.24
CA LEU A 239 11.11 -7.91 18.21
C LEU A 239 10.43 -9.23 18.63
N PHE A 240 11.05 -10.01 19.52
CA PHE A 240 10.40 -11.18 20.13
C PHE A 240 9.33 -10.77 21.11
N GLY A 241 9.59 -9.82 22.01
CA GLY A 241 8.54 -9.24 22.86
C GLY A 241 7.35 -8.78 22.01
N TYR A 242 7.62 -8.09 20.90
CA TYR A 242 6.59 -7.73 19.93
C TYR A 242 5.83 -8.92 19.32
N LEU A 243 6.56 -9.94 18.84
CA LEU A 243 5.98 -11.12 18.20
C LEU A 243 5.32 -12.10 19.19
N GLU A 244 5.57 -11.95 20.50
CA GLU A 244 4.86 -12.64 21.57
C GLU A 244 3.58 -11.91 21.93
N HIS A 245 3.63 -10.59 22.03
CA HIS A 245 2.47 -9.72 22.19
C HIS A 245 1.83 -9.40 20.83
N ARG A 246 1.56 -10.43 20.01
CA ARG A 246 0.91 -10.32 18.68
C ARG A 246 -0.43 -9.59 18.68
N GLU A 247 -0.96 -9.32 19.85
CA GLU A 247 -2.09 -8.45 20.07
C GLU A 247 -1.68 -6.99 19.95
N MET A 248 -1.01 -6.62 18.85
CA MET A 248 -0.73 -5.22 18.53
C MET A 248 -2.01 -4.37 18.49
N HIS A 249 -3.15 -5.01 18.24
CA HIS A 249 -4.48 -4.42 18.38
C HIS A 249 -4.79 -3.90 19.79
N LYS A 250 -4.15 -4.44 20.85
CA LYS A 250 -4.26 -3.92 22.22
C LYS A 250 -3.47 -2.63 22.44
N ALA A 251 -2.56 -2.32 21.52
CA ALA A 251 -1.77 -1.10 21.58
C ALA A 251 -2.62 0.13 21.17
N GLY A 252 -3.78 -0.04 20.54
CA GLY A 252 -4.77 1.03 20.35
C GLY A 252 -4.42 2.08 19.29
N TYR A 253 -3.50 1.78 18.36
CA TYR A 253 -3.16 2.70 17.27
C TYR A 253 -3.72 2.16 15.94
N PHE A 254 -4.70 2.86 15.36
CA PHE A 254 -5.34 2.50 14.09
C PHE A 254 -5.35 3.69 13.13
N ASP A 255 -4.44 3.67 12.16
CA ASP A 255 -4.52 4.59 11.00
C ASP A 255 -5.57 4.12 9.98
N MET A 256 -6.01 2.86 10.07
CA MET A 256 -7.02 2.30 9.19
C MET A 256 -7.80 1.18 9.85
N HIS A 257 -8.92 0.81 9.24
CA HIS A 257 -9.75 -0.28 9.73
C HIS A 257 -8.94 -1.61 9.73
N PRO A 258 -9.00 -2.47 10.77
CA PRO A 258 -8.15 -3.67 10.87
C PRO A 258 -8.34 -4.68 9.73
N LEU A 259 -9.56 -4.77 9.21
CA LEU A 259 -9.89 -5.57 8.02
C LEU A 259 -9.39 -4.98 6.69
N THR A 260 -8.72 -3.83 6.71
CA THR A 260 -8.11 -3.25 5.52
C THR A 260 -6.92 -4.09 5.09
N ARG A 261 -6.93 -4.51 3.83
CA ARG A 261 -5.94 -5.41 3.26
C ARG A 261 -4.76 -4.65 2.67
N ILE A 262 -3.57 -5.20 2.89
CA ILE A 262 -2.34 -4.68 2.30
C ILE A 262 -2.35 -4.86 0.77
N PRO A 263 -2.02 -3.83 -0.01
CA PRO A 263 -1.91 -3.96 -1.46
C PRO A 263 -0.94 -5.08 -1.87
N SER A 264 -1.42 -6.03 -2.66
CA SER A 264 -0.62 -7.20 -3.09
C SER A 264 0.68 -6.85 -3.82
N HIS A 265 0.76 -5.67 -4.43
CA HIS A 265 1.98 -5.21 -5.09
C HIS A 265 3.08 -4.79 -4.09
N LEU A 266 2.73 -4.43 -2.85
CA LEU A 266 3.69 -4.20 -1.75
C LEU A 266 4.26 -5.51 -1.22
N LEU A 267 3.46 -6.58 -1.27
CA LEU A 267 3.89 -7.91 -0.83
C LEU A 267 4.65 -8.67 -1.92
N THR A 268 4.37 -8.42 -3.19
CA THR A 268 5.03 -9.14 -4.31
C THR A 268 6.24 -8.42 -4.87
N GLY A 269 6.42 -7.12 -4.57
CA GLY A 269 7.64 -6.38 -4.86
C GLY A 269 8.03 -6.33 -6.34
N THR A 270 7.15 -5.89 -7.26
CA THR A 270 7.58 -5.67 -8.67
C THR A 270 8.72 -4.66 -8.77
N LEU A 271 8.74 -3.70 -7.83
CA LEU A 271 9.85 -2.78 -7.55
C LEU A 271 9.84 -2.58 -6.03
N LEU A 272 10.90 -3.02 -5.35
CA LEU A 272 11.09 -2.80 -3.91
C LEU A 272 12.06 -1.62 -3.76
N ASP A 273 11.55 -0.50 -3.28
CA ASP A 273 12.31 0.71 -3.01
C ASP A 273 11.96 1.24 -1.61
N LEU A 274 12.64 2.32 -1.21
CA LEU A 274 12.44 2.94 0.10
C LEU A 274 11.01 3.45 0.29
N ASP A 275 10.38 4.00 -0.75
CA ASP A 275 9.02 4.54 -0.66
C ASP A 275 8.00 3.42 -0.47
N LYS A 276 8.20 2.26 -1.11
CA LYS A 276 7.39 1.06 -0.88
C LYS A 276 7.61 0.46 0.51
N ALA A 277 8.83 0.52 1.05
CA ALA A 277 9.11 0.08 2.42
C ALA A 277 8.39 0.98 3.43
N LYS A 278 8.49 2.31 3.27
CA LYS A 278 7.76 3.30 4.06
C LYS A 278 6.25 3.13 3.94
N TRP A 279 5.75 2.87 2.74
CA TRP A 279 4.32 2.63 2.54
C TRP A 279 3.86 1.33 3.21
N LEU A 280 4.59 0.24 3.04
CA LEU A 280 4.27 -1.02 3.74
C LEU A 280 4.32 -0.81 5.26
N TYR A 281 5.34 -0.12 5.77
CA TYR A 281 5.44 0.26 7.17
C TYR A 281 4.22 1.04 7.65
N TRP A 282 3.78 2.05 6.89
CA TRP A 282 2.54 2.80 7.17
C TRP A 282 1.31 1.89 7.23
N CYS A 283 1.18 0.92 6.32
CA CYS A 283 0.11 -0.06 6.37
C CYS A 283 0.18 -0.94 7.62
N VAL A 284 1.36 -1.47 7.93
CA VAL A 284 1.59 -2.38 9.07
C VAL A 284 1.33 -1.67 10.39
N ARG A 285 1.95 -0.49 10.62
CA ARG A 285 1.73 0.31 11.83
C ARG A 285 0.27 0.72 12.00
N GLY A 286 -0.42 0.94 10.88
CA GLY A 286 -1.80 1.41 10.86
C GLY A 286 -2.83 0.32 11.14
N GLY A 287 -2.40 -0.94 11.29
CA GLY A 287 -3.25 -2.08 11.60
C GLY A 287 -3.74 -2.88 10.39
N ALA A 288 -3.19 -2.66 9.19
CA ALA A 288 -3.54 -3.47 8.03
C ALA A 288 -3.06 -4.92 8.20
N GLN A 289 -3.85 -5.88 7.72
CA GLN A 289 -3.55 -7.30 7.84
C GLN A 289 -3.39 -7.97 6.48
N LEU A 290 -2.78 -9.16 6.50
CA LEU A 290 -2.87 -10.10 5.39
C LEU A 290 -4.29 -10.64 5.28
N SER A 291 -4.87 -10.55 4.10
CA SER A 291 -6.17 -11.14 3.82
C SER A 291 -6.04 -12.64 3.54
N PRO A 292 -7.06 -13.46 3.85
CA PRO A 292 -7.06 -14.90 3.53
C PRO A 292 -6.85 -15.25 2.05
N ASP A 293 -7.14 -14.31 1.13
CA ASP A 293 -6.93 -14.49 -0.31
C ASP A 293 -5.50 -14.17 -0.77
N GLN A 294 -4.69 -13.57 0.09
CA GLN A 294 -3.27 -13.35 -0.16
C GLN A 294 -2.55 -14.61 0.27
N THR A 295 -2.16 -15.44 -0.69
CA THR A 295 -1.66 -16.78 -0.38
C THR A 295 -0.18 -16.77 0.02
N TRP A 296 0.31 -17.89 0.55
CA TRP A 296 1.74 -18.04 0.85
C TRP A 296 2.61 -17.98 -0.41
N GLU A 297 2.12 -18.37 -1.59
CA GLU A 297 2.86 -18.26 -2.85
C GLU A 297 3.14 -16.79 -3.19
N LEU A 298 2.18 -15.92 -2.86
CA LEU A 298 2.29 -14.48 -3.07
C LEU A 298 3.40 -13.89 -2.19
N THR A 299 3.41 -14.22 -0.90
CA THR A 299 4.44 -13.72 0.03
C THR A 299 5.77 -14.45 -0.11
N LYS A 300 5.81 -15.71 -0.58
CA LYS A 300 7.05 -16.42 -0.99
C LYS A 300 7.78 -15.66 -2.08
N ARG A 301 7.05 -15.24 -3.14
CA ARG A 301 7.63 -14.42 -4.21
C ARG A 301 8.16 -13.08 -3.69
N GLY A 302 7.44 -12.48 -2.74
CA GLY A 302 7.90 -11.28 -2.02
C GLY A 302 9.22 -11.51 -1.31
N TYR A 303 9.26 -12.54 -0.46
CA TYR A 303 10.44 -12.95 0.31
C TYR A 303 11.64 -13.20 -0.60
N GLU A 304 11.49 -13.97 -1.68
CA GLU A 304 12.59 -14.26 -2.61
C GLU A 304 13.18 -13.00 -3.22
N ARG A 305 12.35 -12.00 -3.52
CA ARG A 305 12.81 -10.70 -4.03
C ARG A 305 13.48 -9.87 -2.95
N ILE A 306 12.95 -9.89 -1.73
CA ILE A 306 13.56 -9.23 -0.57
C ILE A 306 14.98 -9.79 -0.36
N MET A 307 15.14 -11.11 -0.37
CA MET A 307 16.45 -11.76 -0.19
C MET A 307 17.42 -11.52 -1.37
N ALA A 308 16.89 -11.22 -2.56
CA ALA A 308 17.67 -10.89 -3.74
C ALA A 308 18.08 -9.40 -3.83
N LEU A 309 17.55 -8.52 -2.97
CA LEU A 309 17.89 -7.10 -2.97
C LEU A 309 19.39 -6.87 -2.73
N GLU A 310 19.95 -5.90 -3.46
CA GLU A 310 21.34 -5.47 -3.29
C GLU A 310 21.53 -4.69 -1.99
N ASP A 311 20.56 -3.83 -1.66
CA ASP A 311 20.51 -3.11 -0.40
C ASP A 311 20.02 -4.03 0.72
N ALA A 312 20.97 -4.59 1.45
CA ALA A 312 20.71 -5.50 2.56
C ALA A 312 19.99 -4.84 3.74
N GLU A 313 20.15 -3.53 3.95
CA GLU A 313 19.47 -2.82 5.04
C GLU A 313 17.99 -2.59 4.70
N LEU A 314 17.69 -2.24 3.44
CA LEU A 314 16.31 -2.16 2.95
C LEU A 314 15.65 -3.55 2.96
N ALA A 315 16.37 -4.60 2.53
CA ALA A 315 15.88 -5.97 2.58
C ALA A 315 15.50 -6.38 4.01
N LYS A 316 16.35 -6.03 4.99
CA LYS A 316 16.11 -6.28 6.40
C LYS A 316 14.83 -5.60 6.88
N GLN A 317 14.58 -4.35 6.50
CA GLN A 317 13.35 -3.62 6.85
C GLN A 317 12.10 -4.33 6.31
N PHE A 318 12.09 -4.73 5.03
CA PHE A 318 10.98 -5.49 4.46
C PHE A 318 10.76 -6.83 5.17
N LEU A 319 11.85 -7.52 5.51
CA LEU A 319 11.78 -8.80 6.20
C LEU A 319 11.17 -8.65 7.61
N CYS A 320 11.52 -7.59 8.33
CA CYS A 320 10.88 -7.26 9.60
C CYS A 320 9.39 -6.99 9.42
N LEU A 321 9.00 -6.20 8.42
CA LEU A 321 7.59 -5.94 8.12
C LEU A 321 6.84 -7.23 7.79
N PHE A 322 7.46 -8.17 7.07
CA PHE A 322 6.87 -9.49 6.79
C PHE A 322 6.69 -10.32 8.07
N ALA A 323 7.66 -10.27 8.98
CA ALA A 323 7.56 -10.95 10.27
C ALA A 323 6.42 -10.37 11.12
N ILE A 324 6.30 -9.03 11.16
CA ILE A 324 5.21 -8.33 11.86
C ILE A 324 3.85 -8.72 11.29
N LEU A 325 3.74 -8.85 9.97
CA LEU A 325 2.52 -9.30 9.28
C LEU A 325 2.21 -10.79 9.44
N ASP A 326 2.97 -11.49 10.26
CA ASP A 326 2.86 -12.94 10.47
C ASP A 326 2.99 -13.76 9.18
N VAL A 327 3.77 -13.29 8.20
CA VAL A 327 4.01 -14.02 6.96
C VAL A 327 4.63 -15.40 7.24
N PHE A 328 5.54 -15.48 8.20
CA PHE A 328 6.25 -16.72 8.54
C PHE A 328 5.52 -17.57 9.59
N GLY A 329 4.33 -17.12 10.01
CA GLY A 329 3.48 -17.84 10.96
C GLY A 329 2.96 -19.14 10.38
N GLY A 330 2.78 -20.14 11.24
CA GLY A 330 2.27 -21.46 10.83
C GLY A 330 0.85 -21.46 10.27
N LYS A 331 0.11 -20.35 10.41
CA LYS A 331 -1.22 -20.16 9.79
C LYS A 331 -1.13 -19.68 8.35
N HIS A 332 -0.05 -18.99 7.97
CA HIS A 332 0.13 -18.42 6.64
C HIS A 332 1.06 -19.28 5.78
N TRP A 333 2.33 -19.42 6.19
CA TRP A 333 3.28 -20.28 5.49
C TRP A 333 3.15 -21.74 5.94
N PRO A 334 3.00 -22.70 5.01
CA PRO A 334 2.97 -24.11 5.36
C PRO A 334 4.36 -24.56 5.80
N GLN A 335 4.40 -25.54 6.72
CA GLN A 335 5.65 -25.97 7.36
C GLN A 335 6.74 -26.40 6.37
N PHE A 336 6.38 -27.12 5.29
CA PHE A 336 7.34 -27.57 4.27
C PHE A 336 8.09 -26.40 3.61
N LEU A 337 7.41 -25.27 3.41
CA LEU A 337 8.02 -24.09 2.80
C LEU A 337 9.00 -23.42 3.77
N ILE A 338 8.63 -23.39 5.05
CA ILE A 338 9.51 -22.83 6.06
C ILE A 338 10.78 -23.69 6.18
N ASP A 339 10.65 -25.02 6.14
CA ASP A 339 11.79 -25.93 6.17
C ASP A 339 12.68 -25.73 4.92
N GLU A 340 12.08 -25.64 3.72
CA GLU A 340 12.78 -25.30 2.46
C GLU A 340 13.62 -24.01 2.60
N LYS A 341 13.01 -22.93 3.08
CA LYS A 341 13.68 -21.63 3.20
C LYS A 341 14.67 -21.57 4.37
N LEU A 342 14.41 -22.29 5.45
CA LEU A 342 15.35 -22.39 6.56
C LEU A 342 16.64 -23.12 6.12
N ASP A 343 16.52 -24.14 5.29
CA ASP A 343 17.69 -24.84 4.73
C ASP A 343 18.46 -23.97 3.73
N GLU A 344 17.77 -23.19 2.89
CA GLU A 344 18.38 -22.15 2.05
C GLU A 344 19.18 -21.14 2.90
N VAL A 345 18.58 -20.63 3.97
CA VAL A 345 19.24 -19.70 4.89
C VAL A 345 20.46 -20.34 5.56
N LYS A 346 20.40 -21.61 5.99
CA LYS A 346 21.56 -22.30 6.59
C LYS A 346 22.75 -22.40 5.63
N GLN A 347 22.51 -22.57 4.34
CA GLN A 347 23.58 -22.61 3.32
C GLN A 347 24.32 -21.27 3.21
N HIS A 348 23.64 -20.16 3.52
CA HIS A 348 24.17 -18.79 3.41
C HIS A 348 24.48 -18.11 4.76
N SER A 349 24.09 -18.72 5.88
CA SER A 349 24.22 -18.19 7.24
C SER A 349 25.68 -18.22 7.75
N PRO A 350 26.09 -17.26 8.60
CA PRO A 350 27.45 -17.13 9.13
C PRO A 350 27.97 -18.32 9.97
N LEU A 351 27.13 -19.30 10.31
CA LEU A 351 27.59 -20.58 10.87
C LEU A 351 28.39 -21.42 9.86
N SER A 352 28.30 -21.05 8.57
CA SER A 352 29.20 -21.54 7.52
C SER A 352 30.37 -20.55 7.36
N PRO A 353 31.64 -20.99 7.47
CA PRO A 353 32.83 -20.13 7.46
C PRO A 353 33.18 -19.64 6.04
N SER A 354 32.21 -19.11 5.29
CA SER A 354 32.46 -18.56 3.95
C SER A 354 32.97 -17.11 4.04
N PRO A 355 34.24 -16.82 3.66
CA PRO A 355 34.84 -15.51 3.83
C PRO A 355 34.31 -14.42 2.90
N SER A 356 33.40 -14.73 1.97
CA SER A 356 33.13 -13.90 0.79
C SER A 356 31.93 -12.94 0.87
N LEU A 357 31.07 -13.05 1.89
CA LEU A 357 29.85 -12.21 1.99
C LEU A 357 30.10 -10.91 2.78
N PRO A 358 29.64 -9.74 2.28
CA PRO A 358 29.62 -8.49 3.05
C PRO A 358 28.89 -8.63 4.38
N ASN A 359 29.35 -7.91 5.41
CA ASN A 359 28.78 -7.99 6.77
C ASN A 359 27.27 -7.68 6.80
N SER A 360 26.81 -6.69 6.04
CA SER A 360 25.39 -6.32 5.92
C SER A 360 24.53 -7.49 5.40
N ARG A 361 25.04 -8.25 4.42
CA ARG A 361 24.33 -9.41 3.87
C ARG A 361 24.31 -10.58 4.85
N ARG A 362 25.38 -10.77 5.64
CA ARG A 362 25.37 -11.75 6.75
C ARG A 362 24.30 -11.41 7.78
N LYS A 363 24.18 -10.13 8.18
CA LYS A 363 23.12 -9.67 9.09
C LYS A 363 21.72 -9.96 8.54
N LEU A 364 21.48 -9.74 7.25
CA LEU A 364 20.22 -10.09 6.59
C LEU A 364 19.90 -11.59 6.69
N TRP A 365 20.85 -12.46 6.35
CA TRP A 365 20.66 -13.91 6.44
C TRP A 365 20.45 -14.39 7.88
N THR A 366 21.16 -13.79 8.84
CA THR A 366 20.92 -14.03 10.27
C THR A 366 19.50 -13.64 10.66
N ALA A 367 19.00 -12.48 10.23
CA ALA A 367 17.63 -12.06 10.49
C ALA A 367 16.60 -13.03 9.88
N ALA A 368 16.81 -13.47 8.63
CA ALA A 368 15.95 -14.46 7.99
C ALA A 368 15.93 -15.79 8.74
N TRP A 369 17.08 -16.23 9.27
CA TRP A 369 17.16 -17.43 10.08
C TRP A 369 16.31 -17.30 11.34
N PHE A 370 16.43 -16.18 12.06
CA PHE A 370 15.65 -15.92 13.28
C PHE A 370 14.15 -15.97 13.01
N PHE A 371 13.66 -15.31 11.96
CA PHE A 371 12.23 -15.28 11.65
C PHE A 371 11.65 -16.63 11.20
N LEU A 372 12.44 -17.46 10.52
CA LEU A 372 12.00 -18.76 10.03
C LEU A 372 12.15 -19.88 11.06
N HIS A 373 13.03 -19.73 12.05
CA HIS A 373 13.39 -20.84 12.92
C HIS A 373 12.28 -21.13 13.96
N PRO A 374 11.82 -22.39 14.12
CA PRO A 374 10.64 -22.73 14.92
C PRO A 374 10.69 -22.28 16.38
N ARG A 375 11.89 -22.26 17.00
CA ARG A 375 12.06 -21.82 18.40
C ARG A 375 11.61 -20.37 18.62
N TYR A 376 11.65 -19.57 17.58
CA TYR A 376 11.41 -18.13 17.59
C TYR A 376 10.02 -17.77 17.05
N ARG A 377 9.25 -18.77 16.63
CA ARG A 377 7.90 -18.58 16.06
C ARG A 377 6.77 -18.97 17.00
N ASN A 378 7.05 -19.62 18.14
CA ASN A 378 6.02 -20.11 19.04
C ASN A 378 5.86 -19.19 20.27
N PRO A 379 4.80 -18.35 20.33
CA PRO A 379 4.54 -17.46 21.46
C PRO A 379 4.02 -18.20 22.72
N ASP A 380 3.59 -19.46 22.61
CA ASP A 380 3.11 -20.24 23.78
C ASP A 380 4.25 -20.76 24.68
N ARG A 381 5.51 -20.48 24.33
CA ARG A 381 6.66 -20.77 25.18
C ARG A 381 7.10 -19.50 25.89
N SER A 382 6.49 -19.20 27.03
CA SER A 382 6.98 -18.19 27.97
C SER A 382 8.51 -18.30 28.12
N TRP A 383 9.26 -17.32 27.64
CA TRP A 383 10.71 -17.33 27.76
C TRP A 383 11.08 -17.15 29.22
N ASN A 384 11.66 -18.19 29.83
CA ASN A 384 12.47 -18.00 31.02
C ASN A 384 13.82 -17.44 30.56
N LEU A 385 13.90 -16.11 30.42
CA LEU A 385 15.11 -15.36 30.02
C LEU A 385 16.34 -15.70 30.89
N SER A 386 16.11 -16.27 32.07
CA SER A 386 17.13 -16.76 33.01
C SER A 386 17.95 -17.96 32.51
N ARG A 387 17.51 -18.70 31.47
CA ARG A 387 18.22 -19.90 30.97
C ARG A 387 19.19 -19.69 29.81
N LEU A 388 19.36 -18.45 29.35
CA LEU A 388 20.28 -18.11 28.24
C LEU A 388 21.57 -17.44 28.73
N TYR A 389 21.72 -17.23 30.04
CA TYR A 389 22.91 -16.69 30.69
C TYR A 389 23.74 -17.75 31.43
N ASP A 390 23.33 -19.02 31.36
CA ASP A 390 24.10 -20.22 31.75
C ASP A 390 24.50 -20.99 30.49
#